data_AF-A0A6B8QUJ2-F1
#
_entry.id   AF-A0A6B8QUJ2-F1
#
_cell.length_a   1.000
_cell.length_b   1.000
_cell.length_c   1.000
_cell.angle_alpha   90.00
_cell.angle_beta   90.00
_cell.angle_gamma   90.00
#
_symmetry.space_group_name_H-M   'P 1'
#
loop_
_entity.id
_entity.type
_entity.pdbx_description
1 polymer ?
#
loop_
_entity_poly.entity_id
_entity_poly.type
_entity_poly.pdbx_seq_one_letter_code
_entity_poly.pdbx_strand_id
1 'polypeptide(L)'
;MCKQTAELTASQWADILALVERGKDDLANYRPHADKDGYTAEELQELDRLASSDASASLASQVTQAASDEPATRVYTAFCQESNGHGTVWISPVEVDAQSDRDSELQDAATQARYACAHDWDRYLNEDDDSPLDISGIVCMGLAEGNVTIAMWDDSHLE
;
A
#
# COMPACT_ATOMS: atom_id res chain seq x y z
N MET A 1 -8.39 -4.49 -18.28
CA MET A 1 -6.93 -4.58 -18.12
C MET A 1 -6.60 -4.06 -16.74
N CYS A 2 -6.32 -4.93 -15.76
CA CYS A 2 -5.83 -4.50 -14.46
C CYS A 2 -4.38 -4.04 -14.63
N LYS A 3 -4.07 -2.81 -14.22
CA LYS A 3 -2.69 -2.38 -14.03
C LYS A 3 -2.17 -3.14 -12.81
N GLN A 4 -1.22 -4.05 -12.99
CA GLN A 4 -0.47 -4.61 -11.88
C GLN A 4 0.54 -3.55 -11.44
N THR A 5 0.32 -2.95 -10.28
CA THR A 5 1.32 -2.11 -9.63
C THR A 5 2.25 -3.04 -8.87
N ALA A 6 3.50 -3.15 -9.30
CA ALA A 6 4.50 -3.93 -8.59
C ALA A 6 5.06 -3.07 -7.44
N GLU A 7 4.87 -3.50 -6.21
CA GLU A 7 5.53 -2.90 -5.04
C GLU A 7 6.99 -3.35 -5.03
N LEU A 8 7.92 -2.39 -5.03
CA LEU A 8 9.36 -2.64 -4.99
C LEU A 8 9.84 -2.57 -3.54
N THR A 9 10.63 -3.55 -3.12
CA THR A 9 11.29 -3.52 -1.80
C THR A 9 12.36 -2.44 -1.73
N ALA A 10 12.76 -2.04 -0.52
CA ALA A 10 13.83 -1.07 -0.32
C ALA A 10 15.16 -1.47 -1.01
N SER A 11 15.47 -2.77 -1.05
CA SER A 11 16.66 -3.27 -1.75
C SER A 11 16.51 -3.16 -3.28
N GLN A 12 15.33 -3.43 -3.82
CA GLN A 12 15.06 -3.26 -5.25
C GLN A 12 15.14 -1.78 -5.66
N TRP A 13 14.68 -0.87 -4.81
CA TRP A 13 14.86 0.57 -5.02
C TRP A 13 16.34 0.99 -5.02
N ALA A 14 17.14 0.46 -4.09
CA ALA A 14 18.58 0.72 -4.05
C ALA A 14 19.30 0.22 -5.32
N ASP A 15 18.93 -0.96 -5.81
CA ASP A 15 19.49 -1.52 -7.05
C ASP A 15 19.12 -0.67 -8.28
N ILE A 16 17.87 -0.19 -8.36
CA ILE A 16 17.44 0.71 -9.44
C ILE A 16 18.21 2.03 -9.40
N LEU A 17 18.38 2.63 -8.22
CA LEU A 17 19.17 3.86 -8.06
C LEU A 17 20.63 3.65 -8.46
N ALA A 18 21.23 2.52 -8.11
CA ALA A 18 22.60 2.17 -8.51
C ALA A 18 22.73 2.01 -10.04
N LEU A 19 21.74 1.42 -10.71
CA LEU A 19 21.70 1.32 -12.17
C LEU A 19 21.57 2.69 -12.84
N VAL A 20 20.76 3.59 -12.27
CA VAL A 20 20.60 4.96 -12.77
C VAL A 20 21.91 5.75 -12.66
N GLU A 21 22.59 5.69 -11.51
CA GLU A 21 23.88 6.37 -11.33
C GLU A 21 24.96 5.80 -12.27
N ARG A 22 25.03 4.48 -12.42
CA ARG A 22 25.93 3.87 -13.40
C ARG A 22 25.63 4.34 -14.83
N GLY A 23 24.35 4.45 -15.19
CA GLY A 23 23.94 4.96 -16.50
C GLY A 23 24.39 6.40 -16.74
N LYS A 24 24.36 7.26 -15.72
CA LYS A 24 24.88 8.65 -15.80
C LYS A 24 26.39 8.68 -16.00
N ASP A 25 27.13 7.85 -15.26
CA ASP A 25 28.59 7.74 -15.39
C ASP A 25 28.99 7.22 -16.78
N ASP A 26 28.30 6.20 -17.27
CA ASP A 26 28.52 5.67 -18.62
C ASP A 26 28.23 6.77 -19.67
N LEU A 27 27.13 7.50 -19.54
CA LEU A 27 26.77 8.60 -20.45
C LEU A 27 27.82 9.72 -20.46
N ALA A 28 28.32 10.11 -19.29
CA ALA A 28 29.35 11.13 -19.14
C ALA A 28 30.68 10.72 -19.77
N ASN A 29 31.01 9.42 -19.73
CA ASN A 29 32.21 8.86 -20.38
C ASN A 29 32.06 8.70 -21.89
N TYR A 30 30.85 8.40 -22.39
CA TYR A 30 30.59 8.23 -23.83
C TYR A 30 30.44 9.55 -24.58
N ARG A 31 29.86 10.58 -23.96
CA ARG A 31 29.56 11.87 -24.59
C ARG A 31 30.77 12.53 -25.31
N PRO A 32 31.99 12.56 -24.76
CA PRO A 32 33.16 13.15 -25.45
C PRO A 32 33.61 12.41 -26.72
N HIS A 33 33.09 11.20 -26.96
CA HIS A 33 33.41 10.36 -28.11
C HIS A 33 32.30 10.33 -29.16
N ALA A 34 31.10 10.80 -28.82
CA ALA A 34 29.91 10.69 -29.68
C ALA A 34 30.05 11.43 -31.03
N ASP A 35 30.74 12.58 -31.07
CA ASP A 35 31.06 13.30 -32.32
C ASP A 35 31.93 12.47 -33.29
N LYS A 36 32.78 11.59 -32.75
CA LYS A 36 33.68 10.74 -33.56
C LYS A 36 32.99 9.47 -34.05
N ASP A 37 31.94 9.04 -33.38
CA ASP A 37 31.18 7.83 -33.70
C ASP A 37 30.06 8.09 -34.72
N GLY A 38 29.95 9.32 -35.24
CA GLY A 38 29.06 9.66 -36.35
C GLY A 38 27.63 10.00 -35.93
N TYR A 39 27.40 10.34 -34.65
CA TYR A 39 26.12 10.83 -34.18
C TYR A 39 25.78 12.20 -34.76
N THR A 40 24.51 12.39 -35.07
CA THR A 40 23.97 13.67 -35.55
C THR A 40 23.86 14.68 -34.41
N ALA A 41 23.83 15.97 -34.76
CA ALA A 41 23.67 17.05 -33.78
C ALA A 41 22.38 16.91 -32.94
N GLU A 42 21.33 16.33 -33.52
CA GLU A 42 20.05 16.06 -32.85
C GLU A 42 20.16 14.93 -31.83
N GLU A 43 20.90 13.86 -32.14
CA GLU A 43 21.15 12.76 -31.20
C GLU A 43 22.02 13.20 -30.03
N LEU A 44 23.01 14.06 -30.27
CA LEU A 44 23.82 14.67 -29.21
C LEU A 44 22.99 15.59 -28.30
N GLN A 45 22.03 16.31 -28.88
CA GLN A 45 21.13 17.18 -28.13
C GLN A 45 20.16 16.38 -27.25
N GLU A 46 19.70 15.21 -27.71
CA GLU A 46 18.87 14.31 -26.90
C GLU A 46 19.68 13.59 -25.81
N LEU A 47 20.93 13.22 -26.10
CA LEU A 47 21.90 12.74 -25.10
C LEU A 47 22.16 13.78 -24.01
N ASP A 48 22.31 15.05 -24.40
CA ASP A 48 22.44 16.17 -23.47
C ASP A 48 21.19 16.36 -22.62
N ARG A 49 20.00 16.17 -23.21
CA ARG A 49 18.71 16.24 -22.51
C ARG A 49 18.53 15.09 -21.51
N LEU A 50 19.03 13.90 -21.84
CA LEU A 50 19.06 12.74 -20.96
C LEU A 50 20.08 12.94 -19.82
N ALA A 51 21.24 13.52 -20.13
CA ALA A 51 22.31 13.82 -19.17
C ALA A 51 21.98 15.01 -18.25
N SER A 52 21.25 16.03 -18.75
CA SER A 52 20.94 17.27 -18.04
C SER A 52 19.89 17.12 -16.94
N SER A 53 19.45 15.90 -16.66
CA SER A 53 18.52 15.55 -15.59
C SER A 53 17.07 15.96 -15.79
N ASP A 54 16.64 16.57 -16.90
CA ASP A 54 15.22 16.95 -17.08
C ASP A 54 14.31 15.72 -17.15
N ALA A 55 14.77 14.64 -17.80
CA ALA A 55 14.08 13.36 -17.80
C ALA A 55 14.09 12.70 -16.41
N SER A 56 15.22 12.77 -15.70
CA SER A 56 15.36 12.22 -14.35
C SER A 56 14.57 13.01 -13.30
N ALA A 57 14.49 14.33 -13.43
CA ALA A 57 13.73 15.25 -12.58
C ALA A 57 12.24 15.12 -12.86
N SER A 58 11.85 14.92 -14.12
CA SER A 58 10.47 14.57 -14.48
C SER A 58 10.07 13.22 -13.90
N LEU A 59 10.94 12.20 -13.96
CA LEU A 59 10.68 10.89 -13.37
C LEU A 59 10.65 10.98 -11.83
N ALA A 60 11.56 11.71 -11.21
CA ALA A 60 11.58 11.96 -9.77
C ALA A 60 10.32 12.70 -9.33
N SER A 61 9.91 13.74 -10.07
CA SER A 61 8.66 14.45 -9.84
C SER A 61 7.45 13.52 -9.94
N GLN A 62 7.39 12.63 -10.95
CA GLN A 62 6.31 11.66 -11.09
C GLN A 62 6.29 10.64 -9.94
N VAL A 63 7.45 10.19 -9.46
CA VAL A 63 7.56 9.30 -8.29
C VAL A 63 7.15 10.02 -7.01
N THR A 64 7.58 11.26 -6.80
CA THR A 64 7.17 12.07 -5.63
C THR A 64 5.68 12.38 -5.65
N GLN A 65 5.12 12.64 -6.82
CA GLN A 65 3.70 12.93 -6.99
C GLN A 65 2.84 11.67 -6.78
N ALA A 66 3.29 10.51 -7.28
CA ALA A 66 2.67 9.22 -6.99
C ALA A 66 2.75 8.83 -5.50
N ALA A 67 3.83 9.21 -4.81
CA ALA A 67 3.96 9.03 -3.36
C ALA A 67 3.12 10.03 -2.54
N SER A 68 2.75 11.17 -3.12
CA SER A 68 1.94 12.21 -2.46
C SER A 68 0.44 12.00 -2.65
N ASP A 69 0.03 11.17 -3.61
CA ASP A 69 -1.35 10.75 -3.84
C ASP A 69 -1.71 9.47 -3.05
N GLU A 70 -0.79 8.93 -2.23
CA GLU A 70 -1.16 7.86 -1.31
C GLU A 70 -2.14 8.42 -0.25
N PRO A 71 -3.31 7.80 -0.10
CA PRO A 71 -4.33 8.31 0.80
C PRO A 71 -3.82 8.24 2.23
N ALA A 72 -3.95 9.33 3.00
CA ALA A 72 -3.51 9.39 4.40
C ALA A 72 -4.22 8.34 5.27
N THR A 73 -5.43 7.95 4.89
CA THR A 73 -6.22 6.90 5.52
C THR A 73 -6.70 5.90 4.48
N ARG A 74 -6.71 4.61 4.84
CA ARG A 74 -7.23 3.53 3.99
C ARG A 74 -8.40 2.86 4.69
N VAL A 75 -9.44 2.56 3.91
CA VAL A 75 -10.68 1.96 4.39
C VAL A 75 -10.67 0.47 4.08
N TYR A 76 -11.02 -0.34 5.06
CA TYR A 76 -11.21 -1.78 4.92
C TYR A 76 -12.62 -2.17 5.30
N THR A 77 -13.25 -3.04 4.53
CA THR A 77 -14.39 -3.82 5.01
C THR A 77 -13.86 -5.00 5.80
N ALA A 78 -14.10 -5.02 7.11
CA ALA A 78 -13.64 -6.09 8.00
C ALA A 78 -14.73 -7.13 8.24
N PHE A 79 -14.32 -8.38 8.46
CA PHE A 79 -15.19 -9.51 8.76
C PHE A 79 -14.75 -10.11 10.09
N CYS A 80 -15.57 -9.96 11.14
CA CYS A 80 -15.27 -10.46 12.48
C CYS A 80 -16.30 -11.50 12.93
N GLN A 81 -15.85 -12.48 13.72
CA GLN A 81 -16.70 -13.49 14.33
C GLN A 81 -16.20 -13.82 15.74
N GLU A 82 -17.06 -14.38 16.59
CA GLU A 82 -16.61 -14.98 17.84
C GLU A 82 -15.67 -16.17 17.61
N SER A 83 -14.69 -16.34 18.48
CA SER A 83 -13.63 -17.36 18.40
C SER A 83 -14.14 -18.79 18.55
N ASN A 84 -15.34 -18.97 19.09
CA ASN A 84 -16.05 -20.24 19.17
C ASN A 84 -16.66 -20.68 17.82
N GLY A 85 -16.59 -19.83 16.78
CA GLY A 85 -17.19 -20.09 15.47
C GLY A 85 -18.73 -20.08 15.48
N HIS A 86 -19.33 -19.73 16.61
CA HIS A 86 -20.78 -19.63 16.78
C HIS A 86 -21.20 -18.15 16.76
N GLY A 87 -22.29 -17.84 16.05
CA GLY A 87 -22.87 -16.50 16.01
C GLY A 87 -22.76 -15.82 14.65
N THR A 88 -23.29 -14.60 14.59
CA THR A 88 -23.37 -13.79 13.37
C THR A 88 -22.02 -13.18 13.02
N VAL A 89 -21.68 -13.16 11.74
CA VAL A 89 -20.49 -12.45 11.25
C VAL A 89 -20.77 -10.95 11.27
N TRP A 90 -19.90 -10.21 11.96
CA TRP A 90 -19.89 -8.75 11.94
C TRP A 90 -19.14 -8.25 10.71
N ILE A 91 -19.78 -7.40 9.91
CA ILE A 91 -19.22 -6.85 8.68
C ILE A 91 -19.40 -5.34 8.69
N SER A 92 -18.29 -4.60 8.69
CA SER A 92 -18.34 -3.13 8.75
C SER A 92 -17.04 -2.51 8.21
N PRO A 93 -17.09 -1.28 7.68
CA PRO A 93 -15.87 -0.54 7.35
C PRO A 93 -15.07 -0.16 8.60
N VAL A 94 -13.75 -0.18 8.49
CA VAL A 94 -12.78 0.35 9.44
C VAL A 94 -11.77 1.21 8.71
N GLU A 95 -11.36 2.31 9.33
CA GLU A 95 -10.42 3.27 8.76
C GLU A 95 -9.14 3.24 9.57
N VAL A 96 -8.01 3.00 8.90
CA VAL A 96 -6.67 3.05 9.48
C VAL A 96 -5.82 4.08 8.76
N ASP A 97 -4.82 4.61 9.46
CA ASP A 97 -3.78 5.41 8.82
C ASP A 97 -3.00 4.53 7.84
N ALA A 98 -2.75 5.06 6.64
CA ALA A 98 -1.98 4.34 5.65
C ALA A 98 -0.51 4.28 6.08
N GLN A 99 0.07 3.08 6.01
CA GLN A 99 1.46 2.84 6.40
C GLN A 99 2.24 2.27 5.22
N SER A 100 3.53 2.59 5.17
CA SER A 100 4.44 2.03 4.18
C SER A 100 4.65 0.52 4.36
N ASP A 101 4.43 0.00 5.56
CA ASP A 101 4.42 -1.43 5.85
C ASP A 101 2.99 -1.96 5.82
N ARG A 102 2.68 -2.70 4.75
CA ARG A 102 1.35 -3.25 4.49
C ARG A 102 0.94 -4.27 5.55
N ASP A 103 1.87 -5.06 6.08
CA ASP A 103 1.55 -6.11 7.06
C ASP A 103 1.19 -5.49 8.41
N SER A 104 1.93 -4.45 8.83
CA SER A 104 1.63 -3.64 10.01
C SER A 104 0.26 -2.98 9.88
N GLU A 105 -0.02 -2.36 8.73
CA GLU A 105 -1.32 -1.72 8.48
C GLU A 105 -2.49 -2.71 8.55
N LEU A 106 -2.35 -3.92 7.97
CA LEU A 106 -3.39 -4.95 8.02
C LEU A 106 -3.60 -5.47 9.44
N GLN A 107 -2.53 -5.56 10.25
CA GLN A 107 -2.64 -5.95 11.65
C GLN A 107 -3.33 -4.88 12.50
N ASP A 108 -3.08 -3.60 12.23
CA ASP A 108 -3.79 -2.49 12.85
C ASP A 108 -5.26 -2.47 12.45
N ALA A 109 -5.57 -2.66 11.17
CA ALA A 109 -6.94 -2.75 10.67
C ALA A 109 -7.70 -3.93 11.30
N ALA A 110 -7.07 -5.09 11.42
CA ALA A 110 -7.65 -6.24 12.09
C ALA A 110 -7.87 -5.99 13.59
N THR A 111 -6.96 -5.28 14.24
CA THR A 111 -7.09 -4.93 15.66
C THR A 111 -8.22 -3.92 15.87
N GLN A 112 -8.29 -2.88 15.06
CA GLN A 112 -9.35 -1.89 15.11
C GLN A 112 -10.72 -2.49 14.79
N ALA A 113 -10.80 -3.43 13.85
CA ALA A 113 -12.02 -4.19 13.57
C ALA A 113 -12.49 -4.99 14.79
N ARG A 114 -11.58 -5.63 15.53
CA ARG A 114 -11.93 -6.35 16.76
C ARG A 114 -12.48 -5.41 17.84
N TYR A 115 -11.90 -4.21 17.99
CA TYR A 115 -12.42 -3.20 18.92
C TYR A 115 -13.80 -2.68 18.50
N ALA A 116 -13.97 -2.36 17.21
CA ALA A 116 -15.26 -1.90 16.69
C ALA A 116 -16.35 -2.97 16.84
N CYS A 117 -16.00 -4.23 16.57
CA CYS A 117 -16.86 -5.39 16.79
C CYS A 117 -17.22 -5.57 18.28
N ALA A 118 -16.24 -5.49 19.19
CA ALA A 118 -16.49 -5.57 20.63
C ALA A 118 -17.43 -4.47 21.10
N HIS A 119 -17.26 -3.25 20.59
CA HIS A 119 -18.14 -2.13 20.91
C HIS A 119 -19.57 -2.37 20.39
N ASP A 120 -19.73 -2.86 19.16
CA ASP A 120 -21.05 -3.14 18.58
C ASP A 120 -21.78 -4.29 19.29
N TRP A 121 -21.03 -5.24 19.84
CA TRP A 121 -21.56 -6.35 20.64
C TRP A 121 -21.66 -6.05 22.14
N ASP A 122 -21.40 -4.80 22.56
CA ASP A 122 -21.37 -4.39 23.96
C ASP A 122 -20.50 -5.33 24.84
N ARG A 123 -19.35 -5.77 24.30
CA ARG A 123 -18.40 -6.65 24.99
C ARG A 123 -17.38 -5.82 25.76
N TYR A 124 -17.59 -5.75 27.07
CA TYR A 124 -16.71 -5.09 28.02
C TYR A 124 -16.09 -6.10 28.99
N LEU A 125 -14.90 -5.79 29.51
CA LEU A 125 -14.23 -6.66 30.49
C LEU A 125 -14.99 -6.74 31.83
N ASN A 126 -15.76 -5.70 32.17
CA ASN A 126 -16.66 -5.67 33.33
C ASN A 126 -17.97 -4.92 32.96
N GLU A 127 -18.98 -4.99 33.83
CA GLU A 127 -20.29 -4.34 33.63
C GLU A 127 -20.31 -2.83 33.96
N ASP A 128 -19.16 -2.23 34.30
CA ASP A 128 -19.07 -0.79 34.60
C ASP A 128 -19.00 0.04 33.30
N ASP A 129 -19.64 1.20 33.28
CA ASP A 129 -19.76 2.10 32.12
C ASP A 129 -18.40 2.55 31.50
N ASP A 130 -17.32 2.56 32.29
CA ASP A 130 -15.96 2.93 31.85
C ASP A 130 -15.05 1.72 31.58
N SER A 131 -15.63 0.51 31.50
CA SER A 131 -14.86 -0.71 31.30
C SER A 131 -14.20 -0.75 29.92
N PRO A 132 -12.94 -1.23 29.81
CA PRO A 132 -12.34 -1.45 28.50
C PRO A 132 -13.08 -2.55 27.73
N LEU A 133 -13.05 -2.44 26.40
CA LEU A 133 -13.62 -3.44 25.49
C LEU A 133 -12.88 -4.79 25.60
N ASP A 134 -13.64 -5.88 25.63
CA ASP A 134 -13.12 -7.25 25.60
C ASP A 134 -13.08 -7.79 24.16
N ILE A 135 -11.89 -7.77 23.57
CA ILE A 135 -11.63 -8.31 22.23
C ILE A 135 -11.13 -9.77 22.25
N SER A 136 -10.97 -10.39 23.43
CA SER A 136 -10.27 -11.68 23.57
C SER A 136 -10.99 -12.85 22.87
N GLY A 137 -12.32 -12.76 22.77
CA GLY A 137 -13.18 -13.71 22.09
C GLY A 137 -13.48 -13.38 20.62
N ILE A 138 -12.87 -12.34 20.03
CA ILE A 138 -13.20 -11.87 18.68
C ILE A 138 -12.06 -12.16 17.73
N VAL A 139 -12.37 -12.79 16.59
CA VAL A 139 -11.44 -13.12 15.50
C VAL A 139 -11.79 -12.27 14.28
N CYS A 140 -10.79 -11.57 13.72
CA CYS A 140 -10.90 -10.98 12.39
C CYS A 140 -10.59 -12.08 11.36
N MET A 141 -11.59 -12.49 10.60
CA MET A 141 -11.48 -13.54 9.58
C MET A 141 -10.89 -13.02 8.28
N GLY A 142 -11.06 -11.73 8.01
CA GLY A 142 -10.57 -11.13 6.78
C GLY A 142 -10.78 -9.62 6.74
N LEU A 143 -10.04 -9.00 5.82
CA LEU A 143 -10.14 -7.59 5.46
C LEU A 143 -10.23 -7.52 3.94
N ALA A 144 -11.15 -6.71 3.44
CA ALA A 144 -11.23 -6.36 2.02
C ALA A 144 -11.00 -4.87 1.86
N GLU A 145 -10.14 -4.48 0.93
CA GLU A 145 -9.79 -3.07 0.74
C GLU A 145 -10.91 -2.30 0.03
N GLY A 146 -11.19 -1.10 0.53
CA GLY A 146 -12.22 -0.21 0.02
C GLY A 146 -13.64 -0.57 0.44
N ASN A 147 -14.60 0.05 -0.23
CA ASN A 147 -16.02 -0.16 0.00
C ASN A 147 -16.51 -1.38 -0.77
N VAL A 148 -16.68 -2.51 -0.09
CA VAL A 148 -17.20 -3.73 -0.70
C VAL A 148 -18.73 -3.67 -0.74
N THR A 149 -19.31 -3.93 -1.90
CA THR A 149 -20.76 -4.15 -2.04
C THR A 149 -21.04 -5.65 -1.96
N ILE A 150 -21.63 -6.10 -0.86
CA ILE A 150 -22.00 -7.50 -0.67
C ILE A 150 -23.40 -7.71 -1.26
N ALA A 151 -23.46 -8.42 -2.39
CA ALA A 151 -24.73 -8.67 -3.09
C ALA A 151 -25.59 -9.74 -2.40
N MET A 152 -24.95 -10.70 -1.72
CA MET A 152 -25.60 -11.77 -0.96
C MET A 152 -24.63 -12.30 0.09
N TRP A 153 -25.13 -12.53 1.30
CA TRP A 153 -24.40 -13.18 2.38
C TRP A 153 -25.29 -14.28 2.98
N ASP A 154 -24.76 -15.48 3.09
CA ASP A 154 -25.42 -16.63 3.70
C ASP A 154 -24.40 -17.37 4.57
N ASP A 155 -24.52 -17.23 5.88
CA ASP A 155 -23.66 -17.87 6.89
C ASP A 155 -24.21 -19.20 7.38
N SER A 156 -25.32 -19.70 6.82
CA SER A 156 -26.01 -20.90 7.29
C SER A 156 -25.27 -22.23 7.03
N HIS A 157 -24.05 -22.19 6.48
CA HIS A 157 -23.27 -23.37 6.09
C HIS A 157 -21.98 -23.55 6.91
N LEU A 158 -21.73 -22.68 7.89
CA LEU A 158 -20.65 -22.84 8.86
C LEU A 158 -21.19 -23.66 10.05
N GLU A 159 -21.26 -24.99 9.87
CA GLU A 159 -21.49 -25.98 10.95
C GLU A 159 -20.22 -26.80 11.23
#